data_AF-A0A6P0VTN4-F1
#
_entry.id   AF-A0A6P0VTN4-F1
#
_cell.length_a   1.000
_cell.length_b   1.000
_cell.length_c   1.000
_cell.angle_alpha   90.00
_cell.angle_beta   90.00
_cell.angle_gamma   90.00
#
_symmetry.space_group_name_H-M   'P 1'
#
loop_
_entity.id
_entity.type
_entity.pdbx_description
1 polymer ?
#
loop_
_entity_poly.entity_id
_entity_poly.type
_entity_poly.pdbx_seq_one_letter_code
_entity_poly.pdbx_strand_id
1 'polypeptide(L)'
;SFPDHWPVFTPKDKMGDWLECYTKIMELNYWSSTECTSAYFEPATKEWVITVNRDGETVVLRPKQLVLATGMSGKPNIPQFPGAELFQGEQHHSSMHPGAEQYRGKKCVVVGSNNSAHDICAALWENDADVTMIQRSSTHVTKSEAVMKFLLGDLYSESAVAAGITTDLADMIFASIPYKILPSFQIPVFAEIAKQDADFYQALEKAGFLLNFGEDGSGLFMTYLRRGSGYYIDVGASQLIIEGKIKLKSGTNIAQIKQHSVILTDGTELPADLIVYATGYQSMNSWAAELISQEVADKVGPCWGLGSDTAKDPGPWEGELRNMWKPTLQEALWFQGGNLHQSRHYSKFLALQIKARWEGIATPVYGMGVYSRRQEAQTHP
;
A
#
# COMPACT_ATOMS: atom_id res chain seq x y z
N SER A 1 21.75 -4.98 8.32
CA SER A 1 21.37 -4.02 9.37
C SER A 1 21.49 -2.61 8.80
N PHE A 2 20.65 -1.68 9.24
CA PHE A 2 20.80 -0.27 8.90
C PHE A 2 21.84 0.38 9.84
N PRO A 3 22.49 1.48 9.44
CA PRO A 3 23.44 2.17 10.32
C PRO A 3 22.79 2.74 11.59
N ASP A 4 23.47 2.62 12.73
CA ASP A 4 22.93 2.96 14.06
C ASP A 4 22.50 4.43 14.23
N HIS A 5 23.07 5.35 13.47
CA HIS A 5 22.78 6.79 13.55
C HIS A 5 21.56 7.20 12.69
N TRP A 6 20.85 6.26 12.09
CA TRP A 6 19.66 6.55 11.30
C TRP A 6 18.47 6.84 12.20
N PRO A 7 17.60 7.80 11.81
CA PRO A 7 16.38 8.05 12.57
C PRO A 7 15.44 6.84 12.48
N VAL A 8 14.70 6.58 13.56
CA VAL A 8 13.69 5.50 13.64
C VAL A 8 12.70 5.58 12.47
N PHE A 9 12.25 6.79 12.14
CA PHE A 9 11.49 7.07 10.92
C PHE A 9 12.45 7.60 9.85
N THR A 10 12.91 6.71 8.98
CA THR A 10 13.89 7.01 7.93
C THR A 10 13.26 7.71 6.72
N PRO A 11 13.80 8.85 6.24
CA PRO A 11 13.34 9.52 5.03
C PRO A 11 13.42 8.63 3.77
N LYS A 12 12.49 8.83 2.82
CA LYS A 12 12.38 8.00 1.61
C LYS A 12 13.67 7.93 0.80
N ASP A 13 14.37 9.06 0.61
CA ASP A 13 15.55 9.15 -0.25
C ASP A 13 16.71 8.36 0.36
N LYS A 14 16.87 8.47 1.68
CA LYS A 14 17.87 7.71 2.44
C LYS A 14 17.65 6.19 2.34
N MET A 15 16.39 5.74 2.34
CA MET A 15 16.06 4.33 2.10
C MET A 15 16.33 3.93 0.64
N GLY A 16 15.98 4.78 -0.33
CA GLY A 16 16.24 4.55 -1.76
C GLY A 16 17.72 4.35 -2.04
N ASP A 17 18.55 5.31 -1.63
CA ASP A 17 20.01 5.27 -1.79
C ASP A 17 20.61 3.99 -1.20
N TRP A 18 20.11 3.56 -0.04
CA TRP A 18 20.58 2.34 0.60
C TRP A 18 20.21 1.08 -0.17
N LEU A 19 19.00 0.99 -0.71
CA LEU A 19 18.60 -0.15 -1.54
C LEU A 19 19.44 -0.22 -2.82
N GLU A 20 19.73 0.92 -3.45
CA GLU A 20 20.65 0.98 -4.59
C GLU A 20 22.05 0.50 -4.22
N CYS A 21 22.61 0.99 -3.11
CA CYS A 21 23.92 0.55 -2.62
C CYS A 21 23.92 -0.94 -2.29
N TYR A 22 22.85 -1.44 -1.67
CA TYR A 22 22.70 -2.84 -1.30
C TYR A 22 22.78 -3.76 -2.52
N THR A 23 22.14 -3.40 -3.65
CA THR A 23 22.23 -4.20 -4.89
C THR A 23 23.67 -4.36 -5.37
N LYS A 24 24.49 -3.31 -5.26
CA LYS A 24 25.90 -3.31 -5.66
C LYS A 24 26.77 -4.10 -4.68
N ILE A 25 26.61 -3.87 -3.38
CA ILE A 25 27.39 -4.53 -2.32
C ILE A 25 27.17 -6.05 -2.34
N MET A 26 25.93 -6.47 -2.59
CA MET A 26 25.54 -7.88 -2.59
C MET A 26 25.67 -8.54 -3.97
N GLU A 27 26.18 -7.82 -4.98
CA GLU A 27 26.34 -8.30 -6.36
C GLU A 27 25.07 -8.95 -6.93
N LEU A 28 23.91 -8.32 -6.67
CA LEU A 28 22.63 -8.86 -7.11
C LEU A 28 22.46 -8.69 -8.62
N ASN A 29 21.92 -9.72 -9.27
CA ASN A 29 21.49 -9.66 -10.67
C ASN A 29 20.27 -8.74 -10.80
N TYR A 30 20.52 -7.44 -10.96
CA TYR A 30 19.51 -6.40 -11.05
C TYR A 30 19.78 -5.52 -12.27
N TRP A 31 18.73 -5.28 -13.07
CA TRP A 31 18.77 -4.36 -14.20
C TRP A 31 17.97 -3.12 -13.86
N SER A 32 18.67 -2.01 -13.61
CA SER A 32 18.04 -0.67 -13.53
C SER A 32 17.63 -0.20 -14.92
N SER A 33 16.82 0.87 -15.01
CA SER A 33 16.40 1.49 -16.28
C SER A 33 15.82 0.50 -17.30
N THR A 34 15.17 -0.55 -16.79
CA THR A 34 14.61 -1.64 -17.59
C THR A 34 13.15 -1.82 -17.25
N GLU A 35 12.28 -1.64 -18.24
CA GLU A 35 10.84 -1.77 -18.08
C GLU A 35 10.37 -3.09 -18.68
N CYS A 36 9.63 -3.89 -17.92
CA CYS A 36 8.91 -5.03 -18.49
C CYS A 36 7.70 -4.54 -19.25
N THR A 37 7.63 -4.81 -20.56
CA THR A 37 6.53 -4.35 -21.42
C THR A 37 5.49 -5.43 -21.67
N SER A 38 5.88 -6.71 -21.62
CA SER A 38 4.95 -7.84 -21.74
C SER A 38 5.56 -9.14 -21.24
N ALA A 39 4.71 -10.09 -20.86
CA ALA A 39 5.08 -11.44 -20.49
C ALA A 39 3.97 -12.42 -20.90
N TYR A 40 4.32 -13.63 -21.35
CA TYR A 40 3.34 -14.71 -21.49
C TYR A 40 3.99 -16.04 -21.11
N PHE A 41 3.17 -16.98 -20.64
CA PHE A 41 3.65 -18.32 -20.33
C PHE A 41 3.48 -19.22 -21.57
N GLU A 42 4.54 -19.89 -21.99
CA GLU A 42 4.57 -20.85 -23.09
C GLU A 42 4.41 -22.28 -22.54
N PRO A 43 3.23 -22.91 -22.65
CA PRO A 43 2.98 -24.23 -22.06
C PRO A 43 3.83 -25.33 -22.66
N ALA A 44 4.23 -25.20 -23.94
CA ALA A 44 5.02 -26.23 -24.63
C ALA A 44 6.42 -26.37 -24.03
N THR A 45 7.05 -25.25 -23.66
CA THR A 45 8.40 -25.24 -23.06
C THR A 45 8.40 -25.10 -21.54
N LYS A 46 7.24 -24.74 -20.95
CA LYS A 46 7.08 -24.40 -19.53
C LYS A 46 7.98 -23.24 -19.10
N GLU A 47 8.06 -22.23 -19.96
CA GLU A 47 8.85 -21.03 -19.75
C GLU A 47 7.96 -19.79 -19.89
N TRP A 48 8.33 -18.73 -19.20
CA TRP A 48 7.86 -17.40 -19.51
C TRP A 48 8.62 -16.87 -20.71
N VAL A 49 7.97 -16.07 -21.54
CA VAL A 49 8.60 -15.21 -22.54
C VAL A 49 8.31 -13.79 -22.11
N ILE A 50 9.35 -13.08 -21.69
CA ILE A 50 9.24 -11.73 -21.13
C ILE A 50 9.95 -10.76 -22.09
N THR A 51 9.23 -9.74 -22.51
CA THR A 51 9.80 -8.62 -23.28
C THR A 51 10.07 -7.47 -22.33
N VAL A 52 11.30 -6.97 -22.35
CA VAL A 52 11.69 -5.78 -21.60
C VAL A 52 12.25 -4.74 -22.56
N ASN A 53 11.99 -3.47 -22.28
CA ASN A 53 12.71 -2.34 -22.84
C ASN A 53 13.86 -2.01 -21.90
N ARG A 54 15.09 -2.23 -22.34
CA ARG A 54 16.31 -1.91 -21.61
C ARG A 54 17.03 -0.78 -22.33
N ASP A 55 17.05 0.40 -21.75
CA ASP A 55 17.74 1.57 -22.30
C ASP A 55 17.35 1.87 -23.78
N GLY A 56 16.08 1.60 -24.14
CA GLY A 56 15.56 1.77 -25.51
C GLY A 56 15.64 0.52 -26.39
N GLU A 57 16.31 -0.54 -25.94
CA GLU A 57 16.45 -1.80 -26.67
C GLU A 57 15.45 -2.86 -26.19
N THR A 58 14.79 -3.53 -27.14
CA THR A 58 13.90 -4.64 -26.84
C THR A 58 14.70 -5.92 -26.59
N VAL A 59 14.61 -6.47 -25.37
CA VAL A 59 15.26 -7.73 -24.96
C VAL A 59 14.20 -8.76 -24.59
N VAL A 60 14.38 -10.01 -25.02
CA VAL A 60 13.49 -11.13 -24.69
C VAL A 60 14.18 -12.10 -23.73
N LEU A 61 13.56 -12.36 -22.58
CA LEU A 61 14.01 -13.30 -21.55
C LEU A 61 13.11 -14.53 -21.52
N ARG A 62 13.70 -15.69 -21.16
CA ARG A 62 12.99 -16.97 -21.09
C ARG A 62 13.13 -17.69 -19.73
N PRO A 63 12.68 -17.09 -18.61
CA PRO A 63 12.82 -17.75 -17.31
C PRO A 63 11.74 -18.82 -17.09
N LYS A 64 12.05 -19.82 -16.26
CA LYS A 64 11.06 -20.84 -15.85
C LYS A 64 10.08 -20.37 -14.79
N GLN A 65 10.35 -19.26 -14.10
CA GLN A 65 9.54 -18.72 -12.99
C GLN A 65 9.47 -17.20 -13.12
N LEU A 66 8.28 -16.63 -12.88
CA LEU A 66 8.05 -15.18 -12.86
C LEU A 66 7.51 -14.76 -11.50
N VAL A 67 8.21 -13.84 -10.84
CA VAL A 67 7.78 -13.22 -9.58
C VAL A 67 7.39 -11.78 -9.86
N LEU A 68 6.12 -11.45 -9.69
CA LEU A 68 5.66 -10.06 -9.70
C LEU A 68 5.91 -9.44 -8.32
N ALA A 69 7.03 -8.73 -8.22
CA ALA A 69 7.44 -7.93 -7.05
C ALA A 69 7.13 -6.43 -7.25
N THR A 70 6.03 -6.11 -7.94
CA THR A 70 5.65 -4.75 -8.35
C THR A 70 5.02 -3.90 -7.24
N GLY A 71 4.92 -4.46 -6.02
CA GLY A 71 4.43 -3.78 -4.83
C GLY A 71 2.92 -3.55 -4.79
N MET A 72 2.36 -3.51 -3.58
CA MET A 72 0.94 -3.17 -3.36
C MET A 72 0.62 -1.71 -3.65
N SER A 73 1.66 -0.86 -3.65
CA SER A 73 1.59 0.55 -3.97
C SER A 73 2.31 0.83 -5.29
N GLY A 74 2.07 -0.04 -6.28
CA GLY A 74 2.70 0.02 -7.60
C GLY A 74 1.95 0.94 -8.56
N LYS A 75 0.85 0.46 -9.14
CA LYS A 75 0.09 1.19 -10.18
C LYS A 75 -0.82 2.26 -9.57
N PRO A 76 -0.62 3.56 -9.87
CA PRO A 76 -1.47 4.62 -9.34
C PRO A 76 -2.95 4.45 -9.68
N ASN A 77 -3.83 4.79 -8.73
CA ASN A 77 -5.27 4.90 -8.98
C ASN A 77 -5.62 6.36 -9.30
N ILE A 78 -5.59 6.72 -10.58
CA ILE A 78 -5.84 8.09 -11.03
C ILE A 78 -7.33 8.25 -11.36
N PRO A 79 -8.10 9.04 -10.59
CA PRO A 79 -9.50 9.29 -10.89
C PRO A 79 -9.64 10.12 -12.17
N GLN A 80 -10.76 9.92 -12.86
CA GLN A 80 -11.16 10.77 -13.99
C GLN A 80 -12.31 11.67 -13.53
N PHE A 81 -12.12 12.98 -13.67
CA PHE A 81 -13.13 13.97 -13.31
C PHE A 81 -13.56 14.77 -14.56
N PRO A 82 -14.85 15.07 -14.73
CA PRO A 82 -15.31 15.93 -15.81
C PRO A 82 -14.59 17.29 -15.81
N GLY A 83 -14.08 17.72 -16.96
CA GLY A 83 -13.40 19.02 -17.13
C GLY A 83 -11.96 19.06 -16.63
N ALA A 84 -11.36 17.92 -16.25
CA ALA A 84 -9.96 17.86 -15.81
C ALA A 84 -9.00 18.42 -16.87
N GLU A 85 -9.28 18.19 -18.16
CA GLU A 85 -8.51 18.69 -19.30
C GLU A 85 -8.55 20.22 -19.46
N LEU A 86 -9.52 20.89 -18.83
CA LEU A 86 -9.67 22.34 -18.89
C LEU A 86 -8.87 23.07 -17.80
N PHE A 87 -8.36 22.34 -16.80
CA PHE A 87 -7.66 22.91 -15.67
C PHE A 87 -6.36 23.58 -16.12
N GLN A 88 -6.18 24.86 -15.76
CA GLN A 88 -4.99 25.62 -16.12
C GLN A 88 -3.87 25.54 -15.06
N GLY A 89 -4.16 24.93 -13.90
CA GLY A 89 -3.18 24.62 -12.86
C GLY A 89 -2.51 23.26 -13.07
N GLU A 90 -1.72 22.84 -12.08
CA GLU A 90 -1.06 21.53 -12.11
C GLU A 90 -1.94 20.45 -11.47
N GLN A 91 -1.98 19.26 -12.06
CA GLN A 91 -2.65 18.11 -11.45
C GLN A 91 -1.82 16.84 -11.63
N HIS A 92 -1.70 16.05 -10.57
CA HIS A 92 -0.94 14.80 -10.61
C HIS A 92 -1.33 13.85 -9.49
N HIS A 93 -1.01 12.57 -9.66
CA HIS A 93 -1.08 11.60 -8.58
C HIS A 93 0.04 11.84 -7.56
N SER A 94 -0.23 11.56 -6.29
CA SER A 94 0.74 11.70 -5.19
C SER A 94 2.11 11.07 -5.46
N SER A 95 2.17 9.96 -6.21
CA SER A 95 3.43 9.30 -6.61
C SER A 95 4.32 10.11 -7.55
N MET A 96 3.76 11.14 -8.21
CA MET A 96 4.46 12.05 -9.12
C MET A 96 4.65 13.44 -8.51
N HIS A 97 4.32 13.63 -7.22
CA HIS A 97 4.42 14.93 -6.59
C HIS A 97 5.89 15.36 -6.46
N PRO A 98 6.29 16.51 -7.02
CA PRO A 98 7.70 16.91 -7.10
C PRO A 98 8.28 17.48 -5.79
N GLY A 99 7.46 17.66 -4.76
CA GLY A 99 7.80 18.42 -3.56
C GLY A 99 6.85 19.62 -3.38
N ALA A 100 6.97 20.30 -2.25
CA ALA A 100 6.05 21.36 -1.84
C ALA A 100 6.53 22.78 -2.22
N GLU A 101 7.82 22.93 -2.50
CA GLU A 101 8.56 24.19 -2.58
C GLU A 101 7.99 25.16 -3.63
N GLN A 102 7.56 24.63 -4.78
CA GLN A 102 7.03 25.43 -5.89
C GLN A 102 5.59 25.92 -5.69
N TYR A 103 4.90 25.46 -4.63
CA TYR A 103 3.49 25.78 -4.37
C TYR A 103 3.28 26.83 -3.27
N ARG A 104 4.35 27.54 -2.88
CA ARG A 104 4.28 28.66 -1.94
C ARG A 104 3.24 29.70 -2.35
N GLY A 105 2.32 30.03 -1.44
CA GLY A 105 1.23 30.97 -1.67
C GLY A 105 0.16 30.51 -2.68
N LYS A 106 0.24 29.25 -3.16
CA LYS A 106 -0.74 28.65 -4.06
C LYS A 106 -1.89 28.02 -3.29
N LYS A 107 -3.03 27.85 -3.97
CA LYS A 107 -4.19 27.12 -3.44
C LYS A 107 -4.12 25.67 -3.89
N CYS A 108 -3.93 24.76 -2.95
CA CYS A 108 -3.69 23.35 -3.21
C CYS A 108 -4.85 22.51 -2.70
N VAL A 109 -5.44 21.71 -3.58
CA VAL A 109 -6.48 20.74 -3.24
C VAL A 109 -5.87 19.35 -3.25
N VAL A 110 -5.96 18.62 -2.13
CA VAL A 110 -5.46 17.26 -2.01
C VAL A 110 -6.64 16.31 -1.85
N VAL A 111 -6.82 15.40 -2.82
CA VAL A 111 -7.92 14.45 -2.87
C VAL A 111 -7.51 13.13 -2.23
N GLY A 112 -8.03 12.85 -1.04
CA GLY A 112 -7.65 11.70 -0.22
C GLY A 112 -7.39 12.10 1.23
N SER A 113 -7.31 11.11 2.12
CA SER A 113 -7.13 11.34 3.56
C SER A 113 -6.39 10.20 4.26
N ASN A 114 -5.54 9.45 3.55
CA ASN A 114 -4.65 8.43 4.13
C ASN A 114 -3.23 9.02 4.25
N ASN A 115 -2.19 8.18 4.41
CA ASN A 115 -0.78 8.58 4.55
C ASN A 115 -0.33 9.67 3.56
N SER A 116 -0.34 9.39 2.25
CA SER A 116 0.16 10.36 1.25
C SER A 116 -0.57 11.70 1.27
N ALA A 117 -1.87 11.72 1.60
CA ALA A 117 -2.62 12.96 1.68
C ALA A 117 -2.17 13.80 2.89
N HIS A 118 -1.98 13.18 4.05
CA HIS A 118 -1.52 13.87 5.24
C HIS A 118 -0.10 14.41 5.08
N ASP A 119 0.82 13.58 4.57
CA ASP A 119 2.22 13.97 4.37
C ASP A 119 2.33 15.14 3.39
N ILE A 120 1.62 15.07 2.25
CA ILE A 120 1.62 16.13 1.24
C ILE A 120 0.95 17.39 1.77
N CYS A 121 -0.19 17.28 2.47
CA CYS A 121 -0.84 18.46 3.03
C CYS A 121 0.05 19.17 4.06
N ALA A 122 0.73 18.42 4.93
CA ALA A 122 1.67 18.98 5.90
C ALA A 122 2.84 19.67 5.19
N ALA A 123 3.49 19.02 4.22
CA ALA A 123 4.61 19.60 3.47
C ALA A 123 4.22 20.86 2.70
N LEU A 124 3.05 20.86 2.06
CA LEU A 124 2.49 22.04 1.37
C LEU A 124 2.22 23.19 2.35
N TRP A 125 1.60 22.89 3.50
CA TRP A 125 1.33 23.89 4.53
C TRP A 125 2.62 24.47 5.12
N GLU A 126 3.63 23.64 5.41
CA GLU A 126 4.96 24.07 5.87
C GLU A 126 5.69 24.97 4.86
N ASN A 127 5.29 24.92 3.59
CA ASN A 127 5.79 25.77 2.52
C ASN A 127 4.86 26.95 2.18
N ASP A 128 3.98 27.34 3.11
CA ASP A 128 3.06 28.47 3.01
C ASP A 128 2.04 28.36 1.86
N ALA A 129 1.64 27.15 1.48
CA ALA A 129 0.50 26.93 0.60
C ALA A 129 -0.84 26.99 1.36
N ASP A 130 -1.90 27.43 0.68
CA ASP A 130 -3.28 27.33 1.18
C ASP A 130 -3.85 25.95 0.83
N VAL A 131 -3.85 25.05 1.80
CA VAL A 131 -4.16 23.62 1.58
C VAL A 131 -5.59 23.28 1.98
N THR A 132 -6.32 22.61 1.10
CA THR A 132 -7.61 21.97 1.40
C THR A 132 -7.56 20.48 1.12
N MET A 133 -7.76 19.66 2.15
CA MET A 133 -7.93 18.20 2.04
C MET A 133 -9.39 17.85 1.74
N ILE A 134 -9.62 16.98 0.75
CA ILE A 134 -10.92 16.39 0.45
C ILE A 134 -10.96 14.95 0.95
N GLN A 135 -11.83 14.69 1.92
CA GLN A 135 -12.07 13.37 2.47
C GLN A 135 -13.43 12.82 2.02
N ARG A 136 -13.41 11.83 1.13
CA ARG A 136 -14.64 11.13 0.70
C ARG A 136 -15.20 10.18 1.75
N SER A 137 -14.33 9.44 2.42
CA SER A 137 -14.70 8.34 3.32
C SER A 137 -13.82 8.37 4.56
N SER A 138 -14.26 7.72 5.64
CA SER A 138 -13.49 7.68 6.88
C SER A 138 -12.12 7.00 6.74
N THR A 139 -11.19 7.43 7.57
CA THR A 139 -9.83 6.91 7.69
C THR A 139 -9.55 6.46 9.11
N HIS A 140 -8.82 5.35 9.27
CA HIS A 140 -8.25 5.00 10.57
C HIS A 140 -7.00 5.83 10.88
N VAL A 141 -7.01 6.59 11.96
CA VAL A 141 -5.85 7.40 12.39
C VAL A 141 -5.33 6.88 13.73
N THR A 142 -4.02 6.70 13.84
CA THR A 142 -3.34 6.36 15.10
C THR A 142 -2.03 7.13 15.19
N LYS A 143 -1.74 7.73 16.35
CA LYS A 143 -0.47 8.45 16.56
C LYS A 143 0.72 7.51 16.49
N SER A 144 1.82 7.97 15.89
CA SER A 144 3.10 7.24 15.84
C SER A 144 3.59 6.80 17.23
N GLU A 145 3.43 7.66 18.24
CA GLU A 145 3.75 7.33 19.65
C GLU A 145 2.93 6.14 20.17
N ALA A 146 1.63 6.09 19.88
CA ALA A 146 0.77 4.97 20.24
C ALA A 146 1.15 3.69 19.49
N VAL A 147 1.51 3.79 18.21
CA VAL A 147 2.03 2.65 17.44
C VAL A 147 3.31 2.10 18.08
N MET A 148 4.26 2.97 18.44
CA MET A 148 5.49 2.52 19.09
C MET A 148 5.22 1.93 20.46
N LYS A 149 4.37 2.56 21.28
CA LYS A 149 4.08 2.11 22.64
C LYS A 149 3.31 0.80 22.71
N PHE A 150 2.31 0.60 21.85
CA PHE A 150 1.35 -0.49 22.00
C PHE A 150 1.50 -1.62 20.97
N LEU A 151 2.18 -1.37 19.86
CA LEU A 151 2.16 -2.28 18.71
C LEU A 151 3.54 -2.79 18.31
N LEU A 152 4.50 -1.89 18.16
CA LEU A 152 5.79 -2.22 17.54
C LEU A 152 6.98 -2.15 18.50
N GLY A 153 6.90 -1.38 19.59
CA GLY A 153 8.06 -1.07 20.44
C GLY A 153 8.72 -2.30 21.05
N ASP A 154 7.95 -3.27 21.53
CA ASP A 154 8.50 -4.50 22.13
C ASP A 154 9.22 -5.41 21.12
N LEU A 155 9.05 -5.16 19.81
CA LEU A 155 9.64 -5.95 18.74
C LEU A 155 10.68 -5.18 17.93
N TYR A 156 10.46 -3.90 17.68
CA TYR A 156 11.23 -3.07 16.74
C TYR A 156 11.65 -1.74 17.38
N SER A 157 12.45 -1.81 18.44
CA SER A 157 13.03 -0.65 19.12
C SER A 157 14.43 -0.94 19.68
N GLU A 158 15.13 0.11 20.09
CA GLU A 158 16.42 -0.03 20.80
C GLU A 158 16.27 -0.79 22.11
N SER A 159 15.16 -0.61 22.85
CA SER A 159 14.91 -1.36 24.08
C SER A 159 14.65 -2.84 23.79
N ALA A 160 13.98 -3.17 22.68
CA ALA A 160 13.80 -4.55 22.24
C ALA A 160 15.15 -5.21 21.93
N VAL A 161 16.03 -4.51 21.20
CA VAL A 161 17.39 -4.99 20.90
C VAL A 161 18.20 -5.18 22.19
N ALA A 162 18.15 -4.23 23.13
CA ALA A 162 18.81 -4.33 24.43
C ALA A 162 18.27 -5.51 25.27
N ALA A 163 17.00 -5.86 25.11
CA ALA A 163 16.37 -7.03 25.72
C ALA A 163 16.68 -8.35 24.99
N GLY A 164 17.52 -8.33 23.94
CA GLY A 164 17.91 -9.52 23.17
C GLY A 164 16.94 -9.90 22.05
N ILE A 165 15.96 -9.05 21.74
CA ILE A 165 15.05 -9.25 20.60
C ILE A 165 15.76 -8.80 19.32
N THR A 166 16.39 -9.75 18.63
CA THR A 166 16.99 -9.50 17.32
C THR A 166 15.90 -9.26 16.27
N THR A 167 16.26 -8.65 15.15
CA THR A 167 15.33 -8.45 14.03
C THR A 167 14.72 -9.76 13.52
N ASP A 168 15.52 -10.84 13.42
CA ASP A 168 15.00 -12.15 13.01
C ASP A 168 14.01 -12.74 14.04
N LEU A 169 14.27 -12.54 15.33
CA LEU A 169 13.38 -12.99 16.40
C LEU A 169 12.08 -12.17 16.41
N ALA A 170 12.17 -10.84 16.27
CA ALA A 170 11.02 -9.96 16.12
C ALA A 170 10.14 -10.37 14.93
N ASP A 171 10.77 -10.60 13.77
CA ASP A 171 10.07 -11.02 12.57
C ASP A 171 9.38 -12.38 12.74
N MET A 172 10.04 -13.33 13.42
CA MET A 172 9.48 -14.64 13.74
C MET A 172 8.31 -14.56 14.72
N ILE A 173 8.43 -13.77 15.79
CA ILE A 173 7.34 -13.54 16.76
C ILE A 173 6.13 -12.97 16.04
N PHE A 174 6.32 -11.92 15.23
CA PHE A 174 5.21 -11.29 14.52
C PHE A 174 4.57 -12.24 13.51
N ALA A 175 5.37 -13.00 12.75
CA ALA A 175 4.86 -13.97 11.79
C ALA A 175 4.21 -15.21 12.43
N SER A 176 4.46 -15.47 13.72
CA SER A 176 3.87 -16.60 14.44
C SER A 176 2.40 -16.42 14.81
N ILE A 177 1.85 -15.20 14.65
CA ILE A 177 0.47 -14.88 14.99
C ILE A 177 -0.44 -15.19 13.80
N PRO A 178 -1.35 -16.18 13.89
CA PRO A 178 -2.28 -16.46 12.80
C PRO A 178 -3.21 -15.25 12.56
N TYR A 179 -3.34 -14.82 11.31
CA TYR A 179 -4.16 -13.65 11.00
C TYR A 179 -5.63 -13.81 11.40
N LYS A 180 -6.15 -15.05 11.49
CA LYS A 180 -7.53 -15.31 11.94
C LYS A 180 -7.79 -14.87 13.38
N ILE A 181 -6.79 -14.95 14.25
CA ILE A 181 -6.94 -14.57 15.66
C ILE A 181 -6.39 -13.16 15.92
N LEU A 182 -5.61 -12.59 15.00
CA LEU A 182 -5.04 -11.25 15.16
C LEU A 182 -6.07 -10.17 15.55
N PRO A 183 -7.31 -10.13 15.01
CA PRO A 183 -8.32 -9.18 15.46
C PRO A 183 -8.61 -9.24 16.95
N SER A 184 -8.66 -10.44 17.56
CA SER A 184 -8.99 -10.56 18.99
C SER A 184 -7.88 -10.02 19.91
N PHE A 185 -6.63 -9.97 19.42
CA PHE A 185 -5.53 -9.29 20.13
C PHE A 185 -5.53 -7.78 19.90
N GLN A 186 -5.89 -7.34 18.69
CA GLN A 186 -5.78 -5.93 18.30
C GLN A 186 -6.94 -5.08 18.82
N ILE A 187 -8.17 -5.61 18.86
CA ILE A 187 -9.36 -4.89 19.35
C ILE A 187 -9.14 -4.29 20.76
N PRO A 188 -8.73 -5.03 21.80
CA PRO A 188 -8.53 -4.45 23.12
C PRO A 188 -7.39 -3.41 23.14
N VAL A 189 -6.36 -3.60 22.31
CA VAL A 189 -5.26 -2.62 22.19
C VAL A 189 -5.77 -1.30 21.62
N PHE A 190 -6.54 -1.35 20.53
CA PHE A 190 -7.09 -0.14 19.92
C PHE A 190 -8.18 0.51 20.76
N ALA A 191 -8.92 -0.25 21.57
CA ALA A 191 -9.83 0.32 22.57
C ALA A 191 -9.08 1.13 23.64
N GLU A 192 -7.92 0.64 24.10
CA GLU A 192 -7.09 1.38 25.05
C GLU A 192 -6.42 2.60 24.41
N ILE A 193 -5.95 2.51 23.16
CA ILE A 193 -5.46 3.67 22.41
C ILE A 193 -6.55 4.72 22.26
N ALA A 194 -7.77 4.33 21.85
CA ALA A 194 -8.91 5.23 21.72
C ALA A 194 -9.23 5.96 23.03
N LYS A 195 -9.06 5.28 24.17
CA LYS A 195 -9.24 5.86 25.50
C LYS A 195 -8.12 6.83 25.88
N GLN A 196 -6.85 6.47 25.65
CA GLN A 196 -5.70 7.32 25.99
C GLN A 196 -5.63 8.58 25.12
N ASP A 197 -5.99 8.46 23.85
CA ASP A 197 -5.97 9.55 22.88
C ASP A 197 -7.37 10.15 22.65
N ALA A 198 -8.31 9.98 23.58
CA ALA A 198 -9.70 10.41 23.42
C ALA A 198 -9.85 11.89 23.07
N ASP A 199 -9.10 12.77 23.72
CA ASP A 199 -9.14 14.22 23.46
C ASP A 199 -8.69 14.54 22.03
N PHE A 200 -7.69 13.82 21.51
CA PHE A 200 -7.22 13.98 20.13
C PHE A 200 -8.30 13.55 19.13
N TYR A 201 -8.90 12.38 19.35
CA TYR A 201 -9.96 11.88 18.47
C TYR A 201 -11.19 12.81 18.47
N GLN A 202 -11.63 13.26 19.64
CA GLN A 202 -12.72 14.23 19.76
C GLN A 202 -12.41 15.56 19.06
N ALA A 203 -11.19 16.06 19.20
CA ALA A 203 -10.77 17.28 18.51
C ALA A 203 -10.77 17.13 16.98
N LEU A 204 -10.33 15.97 16.48
CA LEU A 204 -10.29 15.69 15.05
C LEU A 204 -11.71 15.50 14.46
N GLU A 205 -12.61 14.81 15.18
CA GLU A 205 -14.03 14.72 14.81
C GLU A 205 -14.70 16.10 14.82
N LYS A 206 -14.40 16.94 15.82
CA LYS A 206 -14.91 18.32 15.91
C LYS A 206 -14.42 19.20 14.75
N ALA A 207 -13.22 18.95 14.23
CA ALA A 207 -12.72 19.59 13.00
C ALA A 207 -13.43 19.08 11.73
N GLY A 208 -14.29 18.07 11.85
CA GLY A 208 -15.09 17.50 10.77
C GLY A 208 -14.46 16.29 10.09
N PHE A 209 -13.38 15.72 10.63
CA PHE A 209 -12.74 14.54 10.05
C PHE A 209 -13.54 13.28 10.33
N LEU A 210 -13.73 12.46 9.29
CA LEU A 210 -14.39 11.17 9.37
C LEU A 210 -13.38 10.12 9.83
N LEU A 211 -13.51 9.70 11.09
CA LEU A 211 -12.66 8.68 11.70
C LEU A 211 -13.31 7.30 11.71
N ASN A 212 -12.47 6.26 11.79
CA ASN A 212 -12.87 4.91 12.18
C ASN A 212 -11.73 4.18 12.90
N PHE A 213 -12.02 3.03 13.50
CA PHE A 213 -11.04 2.17 14.18
C PHE A 213 -10.87 0.82 13.47
N GLY A 214 -11.02 0.79 12.15
CA GLY A 214 -11.27 -0.43 11.40
C GLY A 214 -12.74 -0.87 11.50
N GLU A 215 -13.19 -1.74 10.60
CA GLU A 215 -14.60 -2.15 10.49
C GLU A 215 -15.14 -2.85 11.75
N ASP A 216 -14.25 -3.54 12.46
CA ASP A 216 -14.52 -4.31 13.68
C ASP A 216 -13.74 -3.78 14.91
N GLY A 217 -13.18 -2.57 14.82
CA GLY A 217 -12.37 -2.00 15.91
C GLY A 217 -10.95 -2.56 16.03
N SER A 218 -10.49 -3.38 15.09
CA SER A 218 -9.16 -4.01 15.12
C SER A 218 -8.02 -3.12 14.60
N GLY A 219 -8.32 -1.88 14.21
CA GLY A 219 -7.38 -0.80 13.91
C GLY A 219 -6.42 -1.05 12.76
N LEU A 220 -5.19 -0.57 12.94
CA LEU A 220 -4.19 -0.35 11.89
C LEU A 220 -3.81 -1.62 11.11
N PHE A 221 -3.35 -2.67 11.81
CA PHE A 221 -2.80 -3.84 11.13
C PHE A 221 -3.85 -4.62 10.36
N MET A 222 -5.04 -4.79 10.93
CA MET A 222 -6.12 -5.47 10.22
C MET A 222 -6.63 -4.64 9.04
N THR A 223 -6.67 -3.32 9.17
CA THR A 223 -6.97 -2.43 8.03
C THR A 223 -5.95 -2.61 6.90
N TYR A 224 -4.65 -2.65 7.23
CA TYR A 224 -3.57 -2.93 6.27
C TYR A 224 -3.67 -4.32 5.62
N LEU A 225 -3.84 -5.38 6.41
CA LEU A 225 -3.88 -6.76 5.89
C LEU A 225 -5.12 -7.02 5.03
N ARG A 226 -6.26 -6.39 5.35
CA ARG A 226 -7.50 -6.55 4.59
C ARG A 226 -7.51 -5.73 3.30
N ARG A 227 -6.90 -4.54 3.28
CA ARG A 227 -7.15 -3.54 2.21
C ARG A 227 -5.90 -2.90 1.60
N GLY A 228 -4.73 -3.06 2.23
CA GLY A 228 -3.50 -2.35 1.85
C GLY A 228 -3.58 -0.83 1.96
N SER A 229 -4.64 -0.27 2.53
CA SER A 229 -4.96 1.17 2.53
C SER A 229 -6.02 1.50 3.59
N GLY A 230 -6.36 2.78 3.75
CA GLY A 230 -7.45 3.24 4.63
C GLY A 230 -7.01 3.64 6.04
N TYR A 231 -5.72 3.87 6.23
CA TYR A 231 -5.15 4.31 7.49
C TYR A 231 -4.15 5.45 7.30
N TYR A 232 -3.86 6.13 8.41
CA TYR A 232 -2.76 7.07 8.57
C TYR A 232 -2.11 6.91 9.95
N ILE A 233 -0.78 6.87 9.98
CA ILE A 233 0.00 6.95 11.23
C ILE A 233 0.37 8.41 11.45
N ASP A 234 -0.23 9.03 12.46
CA ASP A 234 -0.06 10.47 12.67
C ASP A 234 1.33 10.83 13.22
N VAL A 235 1.99 11.74 12.50
CA VAL A 235 3.26 12.38 12.86
C VAL A 235 3.13 13.90 12.98
N GLY A 236 1.89 14.44 13.01
CA GLY A 236 1.61 15.85 13.26
C GLY A 236 0.61 16.49 12.30
N ALA A 237 0.37 15.90 11.12
CA ALA A 237 -0.55 16.46 10.13
C ALA A 237 -2.00 16.52 10.65
N SER A 238 -2.43 15.57 11.48
CA SER A 238 -3.78 15.62 12.09
C SER A 238 -3.94 16.83 13.02
N GLN A 239 -2.89 17.26 13.70
CA GLN A 239 -2.92 18.47 14.54
C GLN A 239 -3.16 19.74 13.71
N LEU A 240 -2.57 19.81 12.52
CA LEU A 240 -2.80 20.93 11.59
C LEU A 240 -4.25 20.99 11.09
N ILE A 241 -4.92 19.83 10.95
CA ILE A 241 -6.36 19.77 10.65
C ILE A 241 -7.18 20.25 11.85
N ILE A 242 -6.86 19.79 13.06
CA ILE A 242 -7.52 20.21 14.31
C ILE A 242 -7.47 21.73 14.48
N GLU A 243 -6.32 22.33 14.15
CA GLU A 243 -6.09 23.78 14.26
C GLU A 243 -6.66 24.58 13.08
N GLY A 244 -7.25 23.92 12.07
CA GLY A 244 -7.78 24.57 10.86
C GLY A 244 -6.72 25.15 9.92
N LYS A 245 -5.45 24.79 10.12
CA LYS A 245 -4.31 25.17 9.28
C LYS A 245 -4.31 24.45 7.94
N ILE A 246 -4.69 23.17 7.96
CA ILE A 246 -5.12 22.43 6.77
C ILE A 246 -6.64 22.46 6.76
N LYS A 247 -7.24 23.06 5.73
CA LYS A 247 -8.69 23.09 5.57
C LYS A 247 -9.19 21.69 5.21
N LEU A 248 -10.40 21.34 5.62
CA LEU A 248 -10.99 20.03 5.40
C LEU A 248 -12.37 20.12 4.77
N LYS A 249 -12.63 19.26 3.77
CA LYS A 249 -13.93 19.02 3.18
C LYS A 249 -14.24 17.52 3.22
N SER A 250 -15.09 17.12 4.15
CA SER A 250 -15.41 15.73 4.45
C SER A 250 -16.74 15.28 3.84
N GLY A 251 -16.89 13.98 3.59
CA GLY A 251 -18.10 13.37 3.05
C GLY A 251 -18.42 13.79 1.61
N THR A 252 -17.42 14.31 0.90
CA THR A 252 -17.59 14.92 -0.43
C THR A 252 -16.44 14.49 -1.35
N ASN A 253 -16.62 14.69 -2.65
CA ASN A 253 -15.60 14.41 -3.67
C ASN A 253 -15.63 15.50 -4.75
N ILE A 254 -14.67 15.52 -5.66
CA ILE A 254 -14.75 16.38 -6.85
C ILE A 254 -15.87 15.87 -7.76
N ALA A 255 -16.79 16.75 -8.12
CA ALA A 255 -17.84 16.52 -9.11
C ALA A 255 -17.41 16.99 -10.50
N GLN A 256 -16.72 18.13 -10.59
CA GLN A 256 -16.24 18.71 -11.84
C GLN A 256 -14.99 19.57 -11.58
N ILE A 257 -14.04 19.56 -12.51
CA ILE A 257 -12.90 20.48 -12.53
C ILE A 257 -13.19 21.59 -13.56
N LYS A 258 -12.94 22.84 -13.16
CA LYS A 258 -13.04 24.05 -13.99
C LYS A 258 -11.64 24.57 -14.29
N GLN A 259 -11.52 25.64 -15.06
CA GLN A 259 -10.21 26.21 -15.43
C GLN A 259 -9.32 26.60 -14.23
N HIS A 260 -9.90 27.09 -13.13
CA HIS A 260 -9.16 27.59 -11.95
C HIS A 260 -9.76 27.15 -10.61
N SER A 261 -10.60 26.11 -10.62
CA SER A 261 -11.34 25.67 -9.44
C SER A 261 -11.82 24.23 -9.57
N VAL A 262 -12.21 23.63 -8.46
CA VAL A 262 -12.93 22.35 -8.40
C VAL A 262 -14.31 22.56 -7.79
N ILE A 263 -15.33 21.95 -8.37
CA ILE A 263 -16.67 21.86 -7.79
C ILE A 263 -16.76 20.52 -7.07
N LEU A 264 -17.18 20.56 -5.81
CA LEU A 264 -17.42 19.38 -5.00
C LEU A 264 -18.84 18.85 -5.19
N THR A 265 -19.06 17.59 -4.80
CA THR A 265 -20.38 16.93 -4.89
C THR A 265 -21.46 17.59 -4.03
N ASP A 266 -21.08 18.39 -3.04
CA ASP A 266 -22.00 19.19 -2.23
C ASP A 266 -22.29 20.58 -2.83
N GLY A 267 -21.74 20.90 -4.01
CA GLY A 267 -21.90 22.17 -4.69
C GLY A 267 -20.89 23.25 -4.29
N THR A 268 -20.02 23.00 -3.30
CA THR A 268 -18.94 23.93 -2.95
C THR A 268 -17.96 24.09 -4.10
N GLU A 269 -17.59 25.32 -4.44
CA GLU A 269 -16.51 25.60 -5.39
C GLU A 269 -15.25 26.04 -4.64
N LEU A 270 -14.13 25.37 -4.91
CA LEU A 270 -12.83 25.68 -4.32
C LEU A 270 -11.87 26.18 -5.42
N PRO A 271 -11.32 27.39 -5.32
CA PRO A 271 -10.24 27.82 -6.20
C PRO A 271 -9.00 26.93 -6.00
N ALA A 272 -8.34 26.56 -7.09
CA ALA A 272 -7.19 25.66 -7.06
C ALA A 272 -6.15 26.06 -8.12
N ASP A 273 -4.89 26.11 -7.71
CA ASP A 273 -3.71 26.17 -8.58
C ASP A 273 -3.05 24.79 -8.73
N LEU A 274 -3.28 23.90 -7.75
CA LEU A 274 -2.77 22.53 -7.71
C LEU A 274 -3.88 21.56 -7.28
N ILE A 275 -3.97 20.41 -7.95
CA ILE A 275 -4.80 19.27 -7.54
C ILE A 275 -3.91 18.03 -7.39
N VAL A 276 -3.77 17.52 -6.17
CA VAL A 276 -3.04 16.27 -5.89
C VAL A 276 -4.01 15.12 -5.68
N TYR A 277 -3.92 14.08 -6.51
CA TYR A 277 -4.65 12.84 -6.32
C TYR A 277 -3.90 11.91 -5.36
N ALA A 278 -4.22 11.97 -4.07
CA ALA A 278 -3.76 11.05 -3.03
C ALA A 278 -4.72 9.85 -2.90
N THR A 279 -5.07 9.27 -4.05
CA THR A 279 -6.18 8.31 -4.25
C THR A 279 -5.75 6.84 -4.21
N GLY A 280 -4.51 6.58 -3.77
CA GLY A 280 -3.96 5.26 -3.55
C GLY A 280 -3.58 4.55 -4.85
N TYR A 281 -3.52 3.23 -4.78
CA TYR A 281 -2.99 2.38 -5.85
C TYR A 281 -3.99 1.29 -6.19
N GLN A 282 -3.86 0.74 -7.40
CA GLN A 282 -4.61 -0.42 -7.85
C GLN A 282 -4.06 -1.71 -7.23
N SER A 283 -4.85 -2.78 -7.32
CA SER A 283 -4.41 -4.11 -6.90
C SER A 283 -3.19 -4.58 -7.70
N MET A 284 -2.35 -5.43 -7.09
CA MET A 284 -1.27 -6.12 -7.80
C MET A 284 -1.79 -6.96 -8.98
N ASN A 285 -3.06 -7.37 -8.97
CA ASN A 285 -3.72 -7.99 -10.12
C ASN A 285 -3.69 -7.14 -11.39
N SER A 286 -3.75 -5.81 -11.26
CA SER A 286 -3.72 -4.90 -12.40
C SER A 286 -2.43 -5.02 -13.19
N TRP A 287 -1.30 -5.29 -12.51
CA TRP A 287 -0.02 -5.55 -13.19
C TRP A 287 -0.02 -6.89 -13.92
N ALA A 288 -0.64 -7.93 -13.35
CA ALA A 288 -0.79 -9.20 -14.07
C ALA A 288 -1.68 -9.04 -15.31
N ALA A 289 -2.76 -8.26 -15.23
CA ALA A 289 -3.65 -8.00 -16.35
C ALA A 289 -2.95 -7.23 -17.48
N GLU A 290 -2.16 -6.21 -17.12
CA GLU A 290 -1.46 -5.35 -18.07
C GLU A 290 -0.23 -6.00 -18.69
N LEU A 291 0.62 -6.64 -17.88
CA LEU A 291 1.86 -7.23 -18.36
C LEU A 291 1.64 -8.61 -19.00
N ILE A 292 0.65 -9.38 -18.53
CA ILE A 292 0.43 -10.76 -18.97
C ILE A 292 -0.84 -10.89 -19.80
N SER A 293 -1.99 -10.90 -19.14
CA SER A 293 -3.32 -10.86 -19.76
C SER A 293 -4.41 -10.77 -18.69
N GLN A 294 -5.58 -10.25 -19.08
CA GLN A 294 -6.76 -10.26 -18.20
C GLN A 294 -7.16 -11.69 -17.79
N GLU A 295 -7.06 -12.65 -18.70
CA GLU A 295 -7.34 -14.07 -18.42
C GLU A 295 -6.45 -14.62 -17.30
N VAL A 296 -5.14 -14.31 -17.31
CA VAL A 296 -4.23 -14.74 -16.24
C VAL A 296 -4.57 -14.03 -14.92
N ALA A 297 -4.89 -12.73 -14.96
CA ALA A 297 -5.27 -11.99 -13.76
C ALA A 297 -6.54 -12.56 -13.10
N ASP A 298 -7.55 -12.89 -13.91
CA ASP A 298 -8.82 -13.48 -13.46
C ASP A 298 -8.60 -14.90 -12.92
N LYS A 299 -7.78 -15.69 -13.61
CA LYS A 299 -7.38 -17.04 -13.20
C LYS A 299 -6.65 -17.03 -11.85
N VAL A 300 -5.78 -16.07 -11.59
CA VAL A 300 -5.10 -15.96 -10.29
C VAL A 300 -6.08 -15.51 -9.20
N GLY A 301 -7.00 -14.60 -9.51
CA GLY A 301 -7.88 -13.98 -8.53
C GLY A 301 -7.15 -12.99 -7.61
N PRO A 302 -7.82 -12.42 -6.59
CA PRO A 302 -7.28 -11.31 -5.82
C PRO A 302 -5.90 -11.59 -5.21
N CYS A 303 -5.00 -10.61 -5.31
CA CYS A 303 -3.70 -10.59 -4.65
C CYS A 303 -3.79 -9.59 -3.50
N TRP A 304 -3.42 -10.03 -2.29
CA TRP A 304 -3.69 -9.33 -1.04
C TRP A 304 -5.15 -9.38 -0.55
N GLY A 305 -5.34 -9.05 0.72
CA GLY A 305 -6.59 -9.28 1.46
C GLY A 305 -6.60 -10.68 2.05
N LEU A 306 -7.49 -10.90 3.03
CA LEU A 306 -7.57 -12.17 3.74
C LEU A 306 -8.89 -12.90 3.47
N GLY A 307 -9.90 -12.17 2.99
CA GLY A 307 -11.26 -12.65 2.83
C GLY A 307 -12.10 -12.58 4.08
N SER A 308 -12.02 -11.45 4.78
CA SER A 308 -12.61 -11.28 6.10
C SER A 308 -14.12 -10.98 6.10
N ASP A 309 -14.81 -11.07 4.96
CA ASP A 309 -16.21 -10.65 4.78
C ASP A 309 -16.50 -9.19 5.20
N THR A 310 -15.52 -8.32 4.98
CA THR A 310 -15.67 -6.87 5.20
C THR A 310 -15.93 -6.14 3.89
N ALA A 311 -16.46 -4.91 3.95
CA ALA A 311 -16.89 -4.16 2.76
C ALA A 311 -15.82 -3.99 1.66
N LYS A 312 -14.53 -3.99 2.02
CA LYS A 312 -13.40 -3.91 1.06
C LYS A 312 -12.45 -5.11 1.13
N ASP A 313 -12.85 -6.20 1.79
CA ASP A 313 -12.16 -7.50 1.78
C ASP A 313 -13.24 -8.60 1.83
N PRO A 314 -14.02 -8.77 0.74
CA PRO A 314 -15.08 -9.75 0.70
C PRO A 314 -14.50 -11.15 0.86
N GLY A 315 -15.22 -12.06 1.50
CA GLY A 315 -14.76 -13.43 1.73
C GLY A 315 -14.72 -14.30 0.48
N PRO A 316 -14.46 -15.61 0.66
CA PRO A 316 -14.24 -16.27 1.95
C PRO A 316 -12.81 -16.10 2.47
N TRP A 317 -12.64 -16.31 3.78
CA TRP A 317 -11.34 -16.29 4.46
C TRP A 317 -10.44 -17.43 3.98
N GLU A 318 -9.18 -17.12 3.65
CA GLU A 318 -8.24 -18.08 3.05
C GLU A 318 -7.17 -18.65 4.00
N GLY A 319 -7.16 -18.23 5.27
CA GLY A 319 -6.11 -18.60 6.23
C GLY A 319 -4.93 -17.63 6.21
N GLU A 320 -4.54 -17.18 5.02
CA GLU A 320 -3.37 -16.35 4.74
C GLU A 320 -3.73 -15.22 3.77
N LEU A 321 -2.78 -14.32 3.51
CA LEU A 321 -2.93 -13.32 2.45
C LEU A 321 -3.09 -14.01 1.08
N ARG A 322 -4.05 -13.51 0.29
CA ARG A 322 -4.37 -14.09 -1.02
C ARG A 322 -3.20 -13.97 -1.99
N ASN A 323 -2.85 -15.08 -2.61
CA ASN A 323 -1.78 -15.22 -3.62
C ASN A 323 -0.38 -14.70 -3.26
N MET A 324 -0.13 -14.31 -2.00
CA MET A 324 1.18 -13.81 -1.56
C MET A 324 2.12 -14.96 -1.19
N TRP A 325 3.35 -14.92 -1.72
CA TRP A 325 4.47 -15.80 -1.33
C TRP A 325 4.24 -17.30 -1.54
N LYS A 326 3.25 -17.65 -2.37
CA LYS A 326 2.82 -19.03 -2.62
C LYS A 326 2.55 -19.25 -4.11
N PRO A 327 2.55 -20.51 -4.57
CA PRO A 327 2.08 -20.84 -5.90
C PRO A 327 0.68 -20.30 -6.19
N THR A 328 0.50 -19.75 -7.38
CA THR A 328 -0.81 -19.29 -7.86
C THR A 328 -1.46 -20.34 -8.77
N LEU A 329 -2.71 -20.08 -9.19
CA LEU A 329 -3.40 -20.91 -10.19
C LEU A 329 -2.77 -20.82 -11.58
N GLN A 330 -2.03 -19.73 -11.86
CA GLN A 330 -1.18 -19.66 -13.04
C GLN A 330 0.16 -20.34 -12.76
N GLU A 331 0.49 -21.34 -13.58
CA GLU A 331 1.76 -22.06 -13.45
C GLU A 331 2.94 -21.07 -13.50
N ALA A 332 3.90 -21.30 -12.60
CA ALA A 332 5.14 -20.55 -12.52
C ALA A 332 5.00 -19.02 -12.30
N LEU A 333 3.82 -18.53 -11.88
CA LEU A 333 3.59 -17.15 -11.47
C LEU A 333 3.50 -17.03 -9.95
N TRP A 334 4.13 -16.00 -9.40
CA TRP A 334 4.20 -15.70 -7.97
C TRP A 334 4.05 -14.20 -7.71
N PHE A 335 3.60 -13.84 -6.51
CA PHE A 335 3.52 -12.45 -6.05
C PHE A 335 4.37 -12.23 -4.79
N GLN A 336 5.06 -11.09 -4.78
CA GLN A 336 5.90 -10.64 -3.68
C GLN A 336 5.55 -9.19 -3.33
N GLY A 337 5.41 -8.91 -2.04
CA GLY A 337 5.01 -7.58 -1.56
C GLY A 337 4.89 -7.57 -0.04
N GLY A 338 4.31 -6.49 0.49
CA GLY A 338 4.23 -6.24 1.92
C GLY A 338 5.29 -5.24 2.41
N ASN A 339 5.34 -5.07 3.72
CA ASN A 339 6.31 -4.18 4.37
C ASN A 339 7.69 -4.86 4.53
N LEU A 340 8.64 -4.20 5.20
CA LEU A 340 9.99 -4.74 5.40
C LEU A 340 10.00 -6.05 6.21
N HIS A 341 9.17 -6.16 7.24
CA HIS A 341 8.99 -7.41 8.01
C HIS A 341 8.57 -8.57 7.09
N GLN A 342 7.50 -8.36 6.34
CA GLN A 342 6.95 -9.37 5.45
C GLN A 342 7.95 -9.73 4.35
N SER A 343 8.68 -8.73 3.84
CA SER A 343 9.72 -8.95 2.85
C SER A 343 10.88 -9.79 3.41
N ARG A 344 11.41 -9.46 4.60
CA ARG A 344 12.50 -10.22 5.25
C ARG A 344 12.09 -11.66 5.56
N HIS A 345 10.87 -11.85 6.04
CA HIS A 345 10.36 -13.15 6.44
C HIS A 345 9.98 -14.01 5.23
N TYR A 346 9.08 -13.52 4.37
CA TYR A 346 8.46 -14.33 3.32
C TYR A 346 9.29 -14.48 2.04
N SER A 347 10.26 -13.58 1.77
CA SER A 347 11.17 -13.78 0.63
C SER A 347 11.94 -15.09 0.74
N LYS A 348 12.33 -15.49 1.96
CA LYS A 348 13.05 -16.75 2.22
C LYS A 348 12.18 -17.95 1.83
N PHE A 349 10.90 -17.97 2.25
CA PHE A 349 9.97 -19.04 1.90
C PHE A 349 9.64 -19.08 0.41
N LEU A 350 9.46 -17.93 -0.24
CA LEU A 350 9.25 -17.86 -1.67
C LEU A 350 10.46 -18.43 -2.44
N ALA A 351 11.68 -18.01 -2.08
CA ALA A 351 12.90 -18.50 -2.71
C ALA A 351 13.11 -20.01 -2.50
N LEU A 352 12.86 -20.52 -1.29
CA LEU A 352 12.94 -21.94 -0.98
C LEU A 352 11.92 -22.76 -1.79
N GLN A 353 10.70 -22.26 -1.97
CA GLN A 353 9.69 -22.94 -2.80
C GLN A 353 10.09 -22.96 -4.29
N ILE A 354 10.64 -21.86 -4.80
CA ILE A 354 11.17 -21.79 -6.17
C ILE A 354 12.32 -22.79 -6.34
N LYS A 355 13.25 -22.85 -5.37
CA LYS A 355 14.35 -23.82 -5.37
C LYS A 355 13.85 -25.25 -5.28
N ALA A 356 12.88 -25.54 -4.42
CA ALA A 356 12.27 -26.87 -4.30
C ALA A 356 11.71 -27.33 -5.64
N ARG A 357 10.97 -26.47 -6.35
CA ARG A 357 10.44 -26.77 -7.69
C ARG A 357 11.53 -26.98 -8.73
N TRP A 358 12.62 -26.21 -8.66
CA TRP A 358 13.79 -26.43 -9.50
C TRP A 358 14.39 -27.82 -9.31
N GLU A 359 14.40 -28.32 -8.07
CA GLU A 359 14.85 -29.67 -7.70
C GLU A 359 13.78 -30.75 -7.90
N GLY A 360 12.62 -30.43 -8.51
CA GLY A 360 11.53 -31.37 -8.73
C GLY A 360 10.72 -31.73 -7.47
N ILE A 361 10.89 -30.97 -6.38
CA ILE A 361 10.14 -31.14 -5.13
C ILE A 361 8.83 -30.36 -5.23
N ALA A 362 7.71 -31.05 -5.01
CA ALA A 362 6.39 -30.43 -5.02
C ALA A 362 6.22 -29.43 -3.87
N THR A 363 5.61 -28.28 -4.16
CA THR A 363 5.21 -27.27 -3.16
C THR A 363 3.69 -27.10 -3.19
N PRO A 364 2.93 -28.05 -2.61
CA PRO A 364 1.48 -27.99 -2.62
C PRO A 364 0.99 -26.81 -1.77
N VAL A 365 -0.09 -26.17 -2.21
CA VAL A 365 -0.78 -25.15 -1.43
C VAL A 365 -2.08 -25.73 -0.93
N TYR A 366 -2.24 -25.69 0.39
CA TYR A 366 -3.43 -26.18 1.07
C TYR A 366 -4.68 -25.45 0.54
N GLY A 367 -5.73 -26.22 0.18
CA GLY A 367 -7.01 -25.66 -0.26
C GLY A 367 -7.10 -25.21 -1.72
N MET A 368 -6.02 -25.19 -2.53
CA MET A 368 -6.03 -24.68 -3.91
C MET A 368 -7.14 -25.27 -4.81
N GLY A 369 -7.34 -26.59 -4.78
CA GLY A 369 -8.36 -27.27 -5.61
C GLY A 369 -9.81 -27.00 -5.19
N VAL A 370 -10.05 -26.26 -4.10
CA VAL A 370 -11.37 -25.79 -3.69
C VAL A 370 -11.67 -24.40 -4.29
N TYR A 371 -10.63 -23.60 -4.57
CA TYR A 371 -10.77 -22.26 -5.15
C TYR A 371 -11.18 -22.29 -6.63
N SER A 372 -10.56 -23.14 -7.46
CA SER A 372 -10.93 -23.24 -8.90
C SER A 372 -12.41 -23.63 -9.08
N ARG A 373 -12.90 -24.60 -8.29
CA ARG A 373 -14.30 -25.04 -8.33
C ARG A 373 -15.30 -23.97 -7.86
N ARG A 374 -14.89 -23.03 -7.01
CA ARG A 374 -15.75 -21.92 -6.55
C ARG A 374 -15.78 -20.75 -7.54
N GLN A 375 -14.65 -20.45 -8.18
CA GLN A 375 -14.59 -19.45 -9.25
C GLN A 375 -15.41 -19.91 -10.46
N GLU A 376 -15.26 -21.17 -10.88
CA GLU A 376 -16.06 -21.78 -11.96
C GLU A 376 -17.58 -21.71 -11.68
N ALA A 377 -17.98 -21.88 -10.41
CA ALA A 377 -19.38 -21.81 -9.99
C ALA A 377 -19.95 -20.38 -9.93
N GLN A 378 -19.09 -19.34 -9.93
CA GLN A 378 -19.52 -17.93 -9.97
C GLN A 378 -19.52 -17.35 -11.39
N THR A 379 -18.88 -18.00 -12.36
CA THR A 379 -18.77 -17.55 -13.75
C THR A 379 -19.79 -18.19 -14.72
N HIS A 380 -20.65 -19.08 -14.24
CA HIS A 380 -21.76 -19.63 -15.02
C HIS A 380 -23.11 -19.17 -14.43
N PRO A 381 -23.98 -18.50 -15.23
CA PRO A 381 -25.26 -17.99 -14.76
C PRO A 381 -26.26 -19.08 -14.38
#